data_AF-A0A7C3SFE5-F1
#
_entry.id   AF-A0A7C3SFE5-F1
#
_cell.length_a   1.000
_cell.length_b   1.000
_cell.length_c   1.000
_cell.angle_alpha   90.00
_cell.angle_beta   90.00
_cell.angle_gamma   90.00
#
_symmetry.space_group_name_H-M   'P 1'
#
loop_
_entity.id
_entity.type
_entity.pdbx_description
1 polymer ?
#
loop_
_entity_poly.entity_id
_entity_poly.type
_entity_poly.pdbx_seq_one_letter_code
_entity_poly.pdbx_strand_id
1 'polypeptide(L)'
;MHQATLRFPIGRCLRSIRMPVLVMAMGGRQRAPQQHPFQFTQAVLFRFLRQAVLWMGMAVLLLNMPDRAMGVGWPNPEGEAKTQVWLISTHQADWQTDLSEALWRIRYWRLASSAEWEATDQEAFFASLASPMPTVIYIHGNWAQPDTAIQQAWTIYRPLWQAARQRRFRLLVWCWPAERTSARLLTDLRFKAGRSDVEAYLLARHLEQMACAEPILLVGYSFGARVITGALHLVGGGRLMGRTVRPELSPASASSSAGNWADSQ
;
A
#
# COMPACT_ATOMS: atom_id res chain seq x y z
N MET A 1 -23.36 2.94 -30.32
CA MET A 1 -22.29 3.14 -29.32
C MET A 1 -22.62 2.28 -28.09
N HIS A 2 -22.01 1.10 -27.98
CA HIS A 2 -22.26 0.18 -26.86
C HIS A 2 -21.27 0.45 -25.72
N GLN A 3 -21.77 0.96 -24.59
CA GLN A 3 -21.05 0.93 -23.33
C GLN A 3 -21.15 -0.48 -22.76
N ALA A 4 -20.06 -1.24 -22.86
CA ALA A 4 -19.92 -2.50 -22.14
C ALA A 4 -19.48 -2.20 -20.70
N THR A 5 -20.44 -2.18 -19.77
CA THR A 5 -20.16 -2.07 -18.34
C THR A 5 -19.67 -3.43 -17.82
N LEU A 6 -18.35 -3.63 -17.78
CA LEU A 6 -17.74 -4.80 -17.12
C LEU A 6 -17.85 -4.64 -15.60
N ARG A 7 -18.92 -5.20 -15.01
CA ARG A 7 -19.03 -5.41 -13.57
C ARG A 7 -18.11 -6.57 -13.17
N PHE A 8 -16.96 -6.27 -12.57
CA PHE A 8 -16.12 -7.29 -11.93
C PHE A 8 -16.68 -7.63 -10.53
N PRO A 9 -17.06 -8.89 -10.24
CA PRO A 9 -17.54 -9.27 -8.92
C PRO A 9 -16.36 -9.62 -7.99
N ILE A 10 -15.70 -8.60 -7.41
CA ILE A 10 -14.68 -8.83 -6.36
C ILE A 10 -15.28 -9.52 -5.12
N GLY A 11 -16.58 -9.33 -4.87
CA GLY A 11 -17.30 -9.92 -3.73
C GLY A 11 -17.39 -11.46 -3.73
N ARG A 12 -17.12 -12.15 -4.86
CA ARG A 12 -17.10 -13.63 -4.88
C ARG A 12 -15.70 -14.22 -4.66
N CYS A 13 -14.62 -13.52 -5.03
CA CYS A 13 -13.25 -14.02 -4.78
C CYS A 13 -12.88 -13.99 -3.29
N LEU A 14 -13.23 -12.91 -2.59
CA LEU A 14 -12.78 -12.72 -1.20
C LEU A 14 -13.53 -13.59 -0.17
N ARG A 15 -14.75 -14.06 -0.47
CA ARG A 15 -15.54 -14.93 0.45
C ARG A 15 -15.01 -16.36 0.55
N SER A 16 -14.11 -16.80 -0.35
CA SER A 16 -13.62 -18.18 -0.37
C SER A 16 -12.22 -18.34 0.24
N ILE A 17 -11.59 -17.26 0.72
CA ILE A 17 -10.20 -17.32 1.18
C ILE A 17 -10.17 -17.83 2.62
N ARG A 18 -10.25 -19.16 2.80
CA ARG A 18 -9.78 -19.79 4.03
C ARG A 18 -8.26 -19.74 4.03
N MET A 19 -7.68 -19.07 5.02
CA MET A 19 -6.22 -19.07 5.18
C MET A 19 -5.72 -20.50 5.38
N PRO A 20 -4.68 -20.94 4.65
CA PRO A 20 -4.03 -22.18 4.98
C PRO A 20 -3.30 -21.99 6.32
N VAL A 21 -3.82 -22.60 7.38
CA VAL A 21 -3.04 -22.89 8.59
C VAL A 21 -1.98 -23.90 8.16
N LEU A 22 -0.74 -23.45 8.01
CA LEU A 22 0.37 -24.32 7.65
C LEU A 22 0.69 -25.25 8.84
N VAL A 23 0.07 -26.43 8.86
CA VAL A 23 0.52 -27.56 9.66
C VAL A 23 1.59 -28.30 8.83
N MET A 24 2.85 -28.23 9.26
CA MET A 24 3.91 -29.01 8.66
C MET A 24 3.74 -30.49 9.03
N ALA A 25 3.26 -31.30 8.08
CA ALA A 25 3.43 -32.75 8.12
C ALA A 25 4.65 -33.13 7.26
N MET A 26 5.63 -33.78 7.89
CA MET A 26 6.77 -34.37 7.19
C MET A 26 6.38 -35.75 6.63
N GLY A 27 6.66 -35.97 5.34
CA GLY A 27 6.80 -37.33 4.80
C GLY A 27 6.26 -37.52 3.39
N GLY A 28 7.11 -38.01 2.47
CA GLY A 28 6.69 -38.65 1.21
C GLY A 28 7.52 -38.28 -0.01
N ARG A 29 8.57 -39.06 -0.30
CA ARG A 29 9.33 -39.02 -1.56
C ARG A 29 8.46 -39.53 -2.72
N GLN A 30 8.37 -38.77 -3.82
CA GLN A 30 8.08 -39.31 -5.15
C GLN A 30 8.93 -38.63 -6.24
N ARG A 31 9.26 -39.42 -7.26
CA ARG A 31 10.29 -39.23 -8.28
C ARG A 31 9.95 -38.13 -9.30
N ALA A 32 10.98 -37.42 -9.74
CA ALA A 32 10.94 -36.35 -10.75
C ALA A 32 11.02 -36.88 -12.20
N PRO A 33 10.42 -36.20 -13.18
CA PRO A 33 10.85 -36.27 -14.57
C PRO A 33 11.92 -35.20 -14.87
N GLN A 34 12.85 -35.57 -15.75
CA GLN A 34 13.97 -34.72 -16.21
C GLN A 34 13.46 -33.41 -16.83
N GLN A 35 13.95 -32.28 -16.32
CA GLN A 35 13.81 -30.95 -16.93
C GLN A 35 15.18 -30.28 -17.05
N HIS A 36 15.36 -29.53 -18.14
CA HIS A 36 16.61 -29.00 -18.65
C HIS A 36 17.38 -28.09 -17.65
N PRO A 37 18.73 -28.18 -17.57
CA PRO A 37 19.50 -27.65 -16.44
C PRO A 37 19.78 -26.13 -16.47
N PHE A 38 19.35 -25.40 -17.50
CA PHE A 38 19.78 -23.99 -17.68
C PHE A 38 18.82 -22.91 -17.14
N GLN A 39 17.58 -23.25 -16.73
CA GLN A 39 16.61 -22.26 -16.22
C GLN A 39 16.42 -22.29 -14.69
N PHE A 40 16.94 -23.30 -14.00
CA PHE A 40 16.68 -23.50 -12.56
C PHE A 40 17.58 -22.64 -11.65
N THR A 41 18.83 -22.43 -12.06
CA THR A 41 19.85 -21.70 -11.28
C THR A 41 19.56 -20.20 -11.16
N GLN A 42 18.98 -19.58 -12.18
CA GLN A 42 18.61 -18.15 -12.11
C GLN A 42 17.40 -17.89 -11.20
N ALA A 43 16.40 -18.77 -11.20
CA ALA A 43 15.20 -18.60 -10.37
C ALA A 43 15.50 -18.74 -8.86
N VAL A 44 16.43 -19.62 -8.49
CA VAL A 44 16.86 -19.82 -7.09
C VAL A 44 17.74 -18.65 -6.63
N LEU A 45 18.72 -18.24 -7.45
CA LEU A 45 19.58 -17.10 -7.12
C LEU A 45 18.78 -15.80 -6.97
N PHE A 46 17.76 -15.59 -7.81
CA PHE A 46 16.87 -14.42 -7.72
C PHE A 46 16.00 -14.43 -6.45
N ARG A 47 15.61 -15.61 -5.94
CA ARG A 47 14.89 -15.73 -4.66
C ARG A 47 15.78 -15.44 -3.45
N PHE A 48 17.03 -15.90 -3.47
CA PHE A 48 17.99 -15.62 -2.40
C PHE A 48 18.43 -14.14 -2.36
N LEU A 49 18.71 -13.55 -3.52
CA LEU A 49 19.03 -12.12 -3.62
C LEU A 49 17.83 -11.24 -3.19
N ARG A 50 16.58 -11.65 -3.51
CA ARG A 50 15.34 -11.02 -3.03
C ARG A 50 15.24 -10.97 -1.51
N GLN A 51 15.53 -12.08 -0.84
CA GLN A 51 15.45 -12.15 0.62
C GLN A 51 16.55 -11.31 1.27
N ALA A 52 17.79 -11.40 0.79
CA ALA A 52 18.92 -10.67 1.38
C ALA A 52 18.75 -9.14 1.30
N VAL A 53 18.27 -8.60 0.17
CA VAL A 53 18.04 -7.16 0.01
C VAL A 53 16.88 -6.66 0.89
N LEU A 54 15.82 -7.45 1.03
CA LEU A 54 14.72 -7.16 1.97
C LEU A 54 15.20 -7.14 3.43
N TRP A 55 16.01 -8.11 3.83
CA TRP A 55 16.56 -8.18 5.20
C TRP A 55 17.48 -7.00 5.52
N MET A 56 18.33 -6.60 4.57
CA MET A 56 19.31 -5.53 4.80
C MET A 56 18.65 -4.14 4.82
N GLY A 57 17.69 -3.86 3.93
CA GLY A 57 16.96 -2.60 3.94
C GLY A 57 16.07 -2.42 5.17
N MET A 58 15.49 -3.52 5.66
CA MET A 58 14.62 -3.50 6.84
C MET A 58 15.41 -3.30 8.16
N ALA A 59 16.64 -3.82 8.25
CA ALA A 59 17.51 -3.61 9.40
C ALA A 59 17.98 -2.14 9.53
N VAL A 60 18.32 -1.49 8.41
CA VAL A 60 18.79 -0.09 8.38
C VAL A 60 17.70 0.91 8.78
N LEU A 61 16.45 0.66 8.39
CA LEU A 61 15.31 1.53 8.74
C LEU A 61 14.93 1.46 10.23
N LEU A 62 15.19 0.34 10.90
CA LEU A 62 14.83 0.14 12.31
C LEU A 62 15.91 0.62 13.28
N LEU A 63 17.16 0.68 12.86
CA LEU A 63 18.27 1.24 13.66
C LEU A 63 18.23 2.77 13.77
N ASN A 64 17.48 3.46 12.89
CA ASN A 64 17.40 4.93 12.83
C ASN A 64 16.08 5.51 13.35
N MET A 65 15.20 4.72 13.97
CA MET A 65 14.04 5.29 14.68
C MET A 65 14.50 5.88 16.03
N PRO A 66 14.19 7.15 16.35
CA PRO A 66 14.66 7.79 17.56
C PRO A 66 14.14 7.11 18.83
N ASP A 67 15.04 6.92 19.81
CA ASP A 67 14.81 6.28 21.11
C ASP A 67 13.64 6.85 21.95
N ARG A 68 13.12 8.03 21.59
CA ARG A 68 11.98 8.65 22.28
C ARG A 68 10.66 7.88 22.14
N ALA A 69 10.56 6.90 21.23
CA ALA A 69 9.39 6.01 21.10
C ALA A 69 9.40 4.78 22.04
N MET A 70 10.36 4.69 22.98
CA MET A 70 10.59 3.52 23.84
C MET A 70 10.15 3.69 25.31
N GLY A 71 9.51 4.81 25.67
CA GLY A 71 9.28 5.21 27.06
C GLY A 71 7.87 5.08 27.64
N VAL A 72 6.89 4.58 26.89
CA VAL A 72 5.52 4.37 27.41
C VAL A 72 5.08 2.97 27.02
N GLY A 73 4.92 2.11 28.03
CA GLY A 73 4.25 0.83 27.84
C GLY A 73 2.83 1.09 27.38
N TRP A 74 2.55 0.83 26.10
CA TRP A 74 1.21 0.97 25.55
C TRP A 74 0.30 -0.06 26.23
N PRO A 75 -0.80 0.34 26.88
CA PRO A 75 -1.73 -0.62 27.43
C PRO A 75 -2.26 -1.49 26.29
N ASN A 76 -2.16 -2.81 26.46
CA ASN A 76 -2.74 -3.78 25.55
C ASN A 76 -4.15 -4.09 26.07
N PRO A 77 -5.22 -3.48 25.53
CA PRO A 77 -6.56 -3.86 25.93
C PRO A 77 -6.78 -5.33 25.54
N GLU A 78 -7.05 -6.15 26.54
CA GLU A 78 -7.39 -7.56 26.33
C GLU A 78 -8.61 -7.66 25.40
N GLY A 79 -8.52 -8.49 24.36
CA GLY A 79 -9.64 -8.79 23.46
C GLY A 79 -9.57 -8.21 22.04
N GLU A 80 -8.68 -7.26 21.75
CA GLU A 80 -8.58 -6.71 20.39
C GLU A 80 -7.70 -7.60 19.49
N ALA A 81 -8.13 -7.89 18.26
CA ALA A 81 -7.45 -8.80 17.32
C ALA A 81 -5.97 -8.43 17.12
N LYS A 82 -5.05 -9.41 17.31
CA LYS A 82 -3.58 -9.25 17.38
C LYS A 82 -2.97 -8.41 16.23
N THR A 83 -3.68 -8.27 15.12
CA THR A 83 -3.28 -7.49 13.95
C THR A 83 -4.50 -6.83 13.33
N GLN A 84 -4.42 -5.53 13.05
CA GLN A 84 -5.40 -4.86 12.19
C GLN A 84 -4.89 -4.92 10.75
N VAL A 85 -5.54 -5.74 9.91
CA VAL A 85 -5.18 -5.86 8.48
C VAL A 85 -6.29 -5.27 7.62
N TRP A 86 -5.88 -4.43 6.68
CA TRP A 86 -6.78 -3.75 5.76
C TRP A 86 -6.33 -3.93 4.32
N LEU A 87 -7.29 -3.99 3.41
CA LEU A 87 -7.10 -3.92 1.98
C LEU A 87 -7.72 -2.61 1.50
N ILE A 88 -6.92 -1.79 0.83
CA ILE A 88 -7.35 -0.55 0.20
C ILE A 88 -7.24 -0.77 -1.30
N SER A 89 -8.35 -0.77 -2.02
CA SER A 89 -8.36 -1.03 -3.46
C SER A 89 -8.67 0.23 -4.26
N THR A 90 -7.85 0.47 -5.28
CA THR A 90 -8.06 1.52 -6.29
C THR A 90 -8.53 0.95 -7.63
N HIS A 91 -8.95 -0.33 -7.69
CA HIS A 91 -9.36 -0.97 -8.95
C HIS A 91 -10.57 -0.28 -9.60
N GLN A 92 -11.46 0.28 -8.78
CA GLN A 92 -12.63 1.03 -9.24
C GLN A 92 -12.31 2.50 -9.53
N ALA A 93 -11.12 2.97 -9.17
CA ALA A 93 -10.66 4.31 -9.46
C ALA A 93 -10.31 4.40 -10.96
N ASP A 94 -11.15 5.14 -11.70
CA ASP A 94 -10.87 5.47 -13.08
C ASP A 94 -9.81 6.57 -13.12
N TRP A 95 -8.79 6.33 -13.93
CA TRP A 95 -7.61 7.18 -14.08
C TRP A 95 -7.72 8.10 -15.30
N GLN A 96 -8.72 7.88 -16.16
CA GLN A 96 -9.05 8.73 -17.30
C GLN A 96 -10.02 9.84 -16.92
N THR A 97 -10.69 9.72 -15.78
CA THR A 97 -11.58 10.74 -15.20
C THR A 97 -10.80 11.71 -14.31
N ASP A 98 -11.52 12.70 -13.77
CA ASP A 98 -11.00 13.53 -12.69
C ASP A 98 -10.49 12.64 -11.53
N LEU A 99 -9.25 12.86 -11.10
CA LEU A 99 -8.66 12.09 -10.00
C LEU A 99 -9.34 12.37 -8.66
N SER A 100 -10.04 13.49 -8.53
CA SER A 100 -10.89 13.79 -7.37
C SER A 100 -12.05 12.81 -7.26
N GLU A 101 -12.67 12.45 -8.39
CA GLU A 101 -13.69 11.39 -8.47
C GLU A 101 -13.10 10.00 -8.20
N ALA A 102 -11.86 9.79 -8.64
CA ALA A 102 -11.15 8.53 -8.45
C ALA A 102 -10.93 8.20 -6.95
N LEU A 103 -10.75 9.22 -6.09
CA LEU A 103 -10.62 9.05 -4.64
C LEU A 103 -11.89 8.48 -4.00
N TRP A 104 -13.07 8.97 -4.40
CA TRP A 104 -14.37 8.46 -3.91
C TRP A 104 -14.67 7.02 -4.35
N ARG A 105 -13.93 6.53 -5.34
CA ARG A 105 -14.03 5.16 -5.85
C ARG A 105 -13.10 4.18 -5.15
N ILE A 106 -12.24 4.65 -4.25
CA ILE A 106 -11.44 3.77 -3.39
C ILE A 106 -12.38 2.92 -2.54
N ARG A 107 -12.02 1.66 -2.35
CA ARG A 107 -12.78 0.70 -1.57
C ARG A 107 -11.92 0.14 -0.45
N TYR A 108 -12.55 -0.15 0.67
CA TYR A 108 -11.89 -0.58 1.90
C TYR A 108 -12.44 -1.93 2.32
N TRP A 109 -11.56 -2.81 2.77
CA TRP A 109 -11.92 -4.05 3.45
C TRP A 109 -11.06 -4.21 4.69
N ARG A 110 -11.66 -4.75 5.74
CA ARG A 110 -10.98 -5.11 6.98
C ARG A 110 -10.98 -6.63 7.11
N LEU A 111 -9.86 -7.20 7.57
CA LEU A 111 -9.83 -8.60 7.97
C LEU A 111 -10.44 -8.74 9.37
N ALA A 112 -11.54 -9.46 9.47
CA ALA A 112 -12.23 -9.75 10.72
C ALA A 112 -11.50 -10.81 11.55
N SER A 113 -11.88 -10.94 12.82
CA SER A 113 -11.36 -11.99 13.71
C SER A 113 -11.68 -13.41 13.22
N SER A 114 -12.74 -13.56 12.42
CA SER A 114 -13.11 -14.80 11.72
C SER A 114 -12.17 -15.18 10.56
N ALA A 115 -11.16 -14.35 10.27
CA ALA A 115 -10.30 -14.43 9.09
C ALA A 115 -11.04 -14.23 7.75
N GLU A 116 -12.22 -13.62 7.78
CA GLU A 116 -12.97 -13.21 6.59
C GLU A 116 -12.77 -11.73 6.29
N TRP A 117 -12.85 -11.37 5.00
CA TRP A 117 -12.78 -9.97 4.57
C TRP A 117 -14.17 -9.33 4.64
N GLU A 118 -14.28 -8.28 5.44
CA GLU A 118 -15.48 -7.47 5.57
C GLU A 118 -15.32 -6.18 4.77
N ALA A 119 -16.26 -5.92 3.86
CA ALA A 119 -16.30 -4.64 3.16
C ALA A 119 -16.68 -3.53 4.14
N THR A 120 -16.03 -2.38 4.00
CA THR A 120 -16.22 -1.22 4.85
C THR A 120 -16.04 0.05 4.03
N ASP A 121 -16.32 1.20 4.64
CA ASP A 121 -16.23 2.50 3.98
C ASP A 121 -14.99 3.28 4.44
N GLN A 122 -14.80 4.42 3.80
CA GLN A 122 -13.69 5.32 4.05
C GLN A 122 -13.73 5.89 5.47
N GLU A 123 -14.92 6.24 5.96
CA GLU A 123 -15.10 6.85 7.27
C GLU A 123 -14.71 5.87 8.38
N ALA A 124 -15.19 4.64 8.32
CA ALA A 124 -14.83 3.57 9.24
C ALA A 124 -13.33 3.23 9.20
N PHE A 125 -12.71 3.28 8.02
CA PHE A 125 -11.27 3.13 7.88
C PHE A 125 -10.51 4.25 8.63
N PHE A 126 -10.81 5.52 8.36
CA PHE A 126 -10.12 6.64 9.01
C PHE A 126 -10.42 6.71 10.51
N ALA A 127 -11.65 6.40 10.94
CA ALA A 127 -12.00 6.27 12.35
C ALA A 127 -11.12 5.23 13.06
N SER A 128 -10.78 4.13 12.39
CA SER A 128 -9.87 3.12 12.96
C SER A 128 -8.45 3.66 13.21
N LEU A 129 -8.01 4.67 12.45
CA LEU A 129 -6.68 5.28 12.58
C LEU A 129 -6.57 6.16 13.84
N ALA A 130 -7.68 6.53 14.47
CA ALA A 130 -7.67 7.29 15.72
C ALA A 130 -6.98 6.53 16.87
N SER A 131 -6.96 5.19 16.81
CA SER A 131 -6.17 4.38 17.75
C SER A 131 -4.67 4.50 17.42
N PRO A 132 -3.81 4.93 18.38
CA PRO A 132 -2.38 5.09 18.15
C PRO A 132 -1.72 3.72 17.93
N MET A 133 -1.47 3.39 16.67
CA MET A 133 -0.80 2.17 16.26
C MET A 133 0.12 2.45 15.06
N PRO A 134 1.40 2.03 15.11
CA PRO A 134 2.29 2.10 13.95
C PRO A 134 1.65 1.43 12.74
N THR A 135 1.79 2.04 11.57
CA THR A 135 1.13 1.58 10.35
C THR A 135 2.17 1.17 9.32
N VAL A 136 2.03 -0.04 8.76
CA VAL A 136 2.82 -0.54 7.63
C VAL A 136 1.93 -0.54 6.40
N ILE A 137 2.33 0.15 5.34
CA ILE A 137 1.63 0.13 4.05
C ILE A 137 2.46 -0.66 3.06
N TYR A 138 1.93 -1.79 2.62
CA TYR A 138 2.50 -2.61 1.57
C TYR A 138 1.88 -2.25 0.21
N ILE A 139 2.73 -2.00 -0.78
CA ILE A 139 2.31 -1.69 -2.15
C ILE A 139 2.97 -2.68 -3.12
N HIS A 140 2.14 -3.47 -3.79
CA HIS A 140 2.60 -4.50 -4.72
C HIS A 140 3.11 -3.94 -6.06
N GLY A 141 3.81 -4.78 -6.81
CA GLY A 141 4.35 -4.46 -8.14
C GLY A 141 3.44 -4.89 -9.29
N ASN A 142 4.04 -5.06 -10.48
CA ASN A 142 3.31 -5.47 -11.69
C ASN A 142 2.74 -6.90 -11.59
N TRP A 143 1.69 -7.16 -12.37
CA TRP A 143 1.04 -8.47 -12.57
C TRP A 143 0.54 -9.12 -11.29
N ALA A 144 0.11 -8.31 -10.32
CA ALA A 144 -0.55 -8.80 -9.12
C ALA A 144 -2.07 -8.61 -9.25
N GLN A 145 -2.80 -9.68 -8.92
CA GLN A 145 -4.22 -9.64 -8.58
C GLN A 145 -4.36 -9.31 -7.08
N PRO A 146 -5.56 -8.94 -6.59
CA PRO A 146 -5.78 -8.71 -5.16
C PRO A 146 -5.31 -9.85 -4.25
N ASP A 147 -5.59 -11.09 -4.61
CA ASP A 147 -5.17 -12.25 -3.80
C ASP A 147 -3.64 -12.38 -3.75
N THR A 148 -2.97 -12.13 -4.88
CA THR A 148 -1.51 -12.11 -4.96
C THR A 148 -0.92 -10.97 -4.11
N ALA A 149 -1.53 -9.80 -4.13
CA ALA A 149 -1.10 -8.65 -3.32
C ALA A 149 -1.19 -8.97 -1.82
N ILE A 150 -2.29 -9.57 -1.38
CA ILE A 150 -2.48 -10.02 0.01
C ILE A 150 -1.43 -11.08 0.38
N GLN A 151 -1.24 -12.10 -0.47
CA GLN A 151 -0.23 -13.13 -0.24
C GLN A 151 1.19 -12.53 -0.10
N GLN A 152 1.54 -11.59 -0.97
CA GLN A 152 2.84 -10.91 -0.91
C GLN A 152 2.98 -10.08 0.38
N ALA A 153 1.93 -9.37 0.81
CA ALA A 153 1.93 -8.67 2.10
C ALA A 153 2.17 -9.64 3.27
N TRP A 154 1.57 -10.83 3.25
CA TRP A 154 1.82 -11.86 4.26
C TRP A 154 3.26 -12.35 4.28
N THR A 155 3.96 -12.38 3.14
CA THR A 155 5.37 -12.79 3.11
C THR A 155 6.29 -11.85 3.89
N ILE A 156 5.94 -10.57 4.02
CA ILE A 156 6.70 -9.59 4.80
C ILE A 156 6.17 -9.45 6.24
N TYR A 157 4.93 -9.86 6.51
CA TYR A 157 4.30 -9.72 7.81
C TYR A 157 5.09 -10.41 8.93
N ARG A 158 5.45 -11.69 8.76
CA ARG A 158 6.16 -12.44 9.81
C ARG A 158 7.54 -11.86 10.12
N PRO A 159 8.41 -11.56 9.13
CA PRO A 159 9.67 -10.85 9.38
C PRO A 159 9.48 -9.52 10.11
N LEU A 160 8.49 -8.72 9.71
CA LEU A 160 8.19 -7.44 10.36
C LEU A 160 7.71 -7.62 11.80
N TRP A 161 6.85 -8.59 12.07
CA TRP A 161 6.39 -8.94 13.41
C TRP A 161 7.54 -9.33 14.35
N GLN A 162 8.47 -10.14 13.83
CA GLN A 162 9.67 -10.52 14.57
C GLN A 162 10.58 -9.30 14.81
N ALA A 163 10.83 -8.50 13.78
CA ALA A 163 11.66 -7.30 13.87
C ALA A 163 11.07 -6.24 14.82
N ALA A 164 9.75 -6.12 14.86
CA ALA A 164 9.02 -5.26 15.78
C ALA A 164 8.98 -5.80 17.23
N ARG A 165 9.71 -6.89 17.53
CA ARG A 165 9.69 -7.57 18.84
C ARG A 165 8.26 -7.90 19.30
N GLN A 166 7.41 -8.34 18.37
CA GLN A 166 6.02 -8.67 18.64
C GLN A 166 5.16 -7.48 19.12
N ARG A 167 5.59 -6.25 18.83
CA ARG A 167 4.75 -5.06 18.99
C ARG A 167 3.69 -5.00 17.89
N ARG A 168 2.48 -4.61 18.27
CA ARG A 168 1.32 -4.49 17.38
C ARG A 168 1.52 -3.39 16.36
N PHE A 169 1.14 -3.67 15.12
CA PHE A 169 1.08 -2.70 14.03
C PHE A 169 -0.13 -2.99 13.12
N ARG A 170 -0.56 -1.96 12.41
CA ARG A 170 -1.60 -2.04 11.38
C ARG A 170 -0.94 -2.37 10.05
N LEU A 171 -1.41 -3.39 9.35
CA LEU A 171 -0.96 -3.71 7.99
C LEU A 171 -2.01 -3.24 6.98
N LEU A 172 -1.64 -2.29 6.13
CA LEU A 172 -2.43 -1.82 5.01
C LEU A 172 -1.87 -2.41 3.72
N VAL A 173 -2.72 -3.06 2.92
CA VAL A 173 -2.38 -3.54 1.58
C VAL A 173 -2.98 -2.58 0.56
N TRP A 174 -2.13 -1.78 -0.08
CA TRP A 174 -2.55 -0.93 -1.20
C TRP A 174 -2.59 -1.76 -2.47
N CYS A 175 -3.80 -1.97 -2.97
CA CYS A 175 -4.09 -2.85 -4.09
C CYS A 175 -4.58 -2.04 -5.30
N TRP A 176 -3.75 -2.00 -6.34
CA TRP A 176 -3.99 -1.23 -7.54
C TRP A 176 -4.07 -2.14 -8.77
N PRO A 177 -4.73 -1.75 -9.87
CA PRO A 177 -4.95 -2.63 -11.01
C PRO A 177 -3.67 -2.78 -11.84
N ALA A 178 -2.81 -3.66 -11.35
CA ALA A 178 -1.51 -4.01 -11.90
C ALA A 178 -1.56 -5.27 -12.76
N GLU A 179 -2.74 -5.82 -13.02
CA GLU A 179 -2.92 -7.01 -13.86
C GLU A 179 -2.34 -6.80 -15.25
N ARG A 180 -1.95 -7.90 -15.89
CA ARG A 180 -1.43 -7.83 -17.26
C ARG A 180 -2.51 -7.28 -18.21
N THR A 181 -2.18 -6.19 -18.89
CA THR A 181 -3.06 -5.48 -19.83
C THR A 181 -2.67 -5.67 -21.29
N SER A 182 -1.43 -6.08 -21.55
CA SER A 182 -0.95 -6.35 -22.91
C SER A 182 -0.14 -7.64 -23.01
N ALA A 183 -0.25 -8.32 -24.16
CA ALA A 183 0.66 -9.42 -24.50
C ALA A 183 2.10 -8.93 -24.71
N ARG A 184 2.27 -7.67 -25.16
CA ARG A 184 3.60 -7.06 -25.40
C ARG A 184 4.16 -6.49 -24.11
N LEU A 185 5.29 -7.03 -23.66
CA LEU A 185 5.93 -6.67 -22.39
C LEU A 185 6.19 -5.16 -22.25
N LEU A 186 6.84 -4.54 -23.25
CA LEU A 186 7.19 -3.13 -23.18
C LEU A 186 5.96 -2.21 -23.17
N THR A 187 4.91 -2.58 -23.91
CA THR A 187 3.64 -1.85 -23.91
C THR A 187 2.98 -1.90 -22.54
N ASP A 188 2.94 -3.09 -21.94
CA ASP A 188 2.38 -3.29 -20.60
C ASP A 188 3.17 -2.50 -19.54
N LEU A 189 4.50 -2.59 -19.55
CA LEU A 189 5.36 -1.86 -18.60
C LEU A 189 5.20 -0.33 -18.71
N ARG A 190 5.09 0.22 -19.93
CA ARG A 190 4.86 1.65 -20.13
C ARG A 190 3.50 2.09 -19.61
N PHE A 191 2.46 1.30 -19.88
CA PHE A 191 1.13 1.54 -19.35
C PHE A 191 1.15 1.56 -17.81
N LYS A 192 1.84 0.59 -17.19
CA LYS A 192 1.96 0.52 -15.73
C LYS A 192 2.81 1.62 -15.12
N ALA A 193 3.81 2.13 -15.84
CA ALA A 193 4.55 3.32 -15.41
C ALA A 193 3.63 4.54 -15.32
N GLY A 194 2.84 4.81 -16.35
CA GLY A 194 1.86 5.90 -16.32
C GLY A 194 0.81 5.69 -15.22
N ARG A 195 0.30 4.46 -15.05
CA ARG A 195 -0.65 4.18 -13.98
C ARG A 195 -0.03 4.32 -12.58
N SER A 196 1.23 3.95 -12.38
CA SER A 196 1.90 4.14 -11.09
C SER A 196 2.01 5.63 -10.70
N ASP A 197 2.03 6.55 -11.66
CA ASP A 197 2.01 7.99 -11.37
C ASP A 197 0.61 8.45 -10.88
N VAL A 198 -0.46 7.80 -11.34
CA VAL A 198 -1.82 8.02 -10.82
C VAL A 198 -1.96 7.43 -9.42
N GLU A 199 -1.50 6.21 -9.21
CA GLU A 199 -1.52 5.58 -7.87
C GLU A 199 -0.67 6.37 -6.87
N ALA A 200 0.44 6.98 -7.29
CA ALA A 200 1.22 7.89 -6.48
C ALA A 200 0.40 9.10 -6.00
N TYR A 201 -0.42 9.68 -6.89
CA TYR A 201 -1.33 10.77 -6.52
C TYR A 201 -2.40 10.31 -5.53
N LEU A 202 -3.06 9.19 -5.79
CA LEU A 202 -4.09 8.64 -4.91
C LEU A 202 -3.52 8.31 -3.52
N LEU A 203 -2.33 7.68 -3.48
CA LEU A 203 -1.64 7.38 -2.23
C LEU A 203 -1.24 8.66 -1.49
N ALA A 204 -0.73 9.69 -2.18
CA ALA A 204 -0.38 10.96 -1.54
C ALA A 204 -1.60 11.63 -0.88
N ARG A 205 -2.73 11.70 -1.57
CA ARG A 205 -3.99 12.22 -1.02
C ARG A 205 -4.48 11.41 0.17
N HIS A 206 -4.36 10.09 0.09
CA HIS A 206 -4.71 9.21 1.19
C HIS A 206 -3.79 9.42 2.40
N LEU A 207 -2.48 9.58 2.19
CA LEU A 207 -1.51 9.88 3.26
C LEU A 207 -1.78 11.22 3.95
N GLU A 208 -2.18 12.26 3.20
CA GLU A 208 -2.58 13.55 3.79
C GLU A 208 -3.79 13.41 4.71
N GLN A 209 -4.75 12.54 4.36
CA GLN A 209 -5.95 12.30 5.17
C GLN A 209 -5.67 11.43 6.40
N MET A 210 -4.66 10.56 6.35
CA MET A 210 -4.35 9.66 7.45
C MET A 210 -3.92 10.40 8.73
N ALA A 211 -3.30 11.59 8.59
CA ALA A 211 -2.86 12.47 9.69
C ALA A 211 -2.41 11.70 10.96
N CYS A 212 -1.63 10.63 10.77
CA CYS A 212 -1.32 9.70 11.84
C CYS A 212 -0.31 10.34 12.79
N ALA A 213 -0.63 10.33 14.08
CA ALA A 213 0.34 10.67 15.13
C ALA A 213 1.50 9.66 15.17
N GLU A 214 1.26 8.44 14.70
CA GLU A 214 2.23 7.35 14.70
C GLU A 214 3.02 7.23 13.39
N PRO A 215 4.26 6.71 13.44
CA PRO A 215 5.07 6.46 12.25
C PRO A 215 4.40 5.54 11.23
N ILE A 216 4.57 5.88 9.95
CA ILE A 216 4.14 5.06 8.82
C ILE A 216 5.38 4.46 8.14
N LEU A 217 5.44 3.13 8.04
CA LEU A 217 6.43 2.41 7.24
C LEU A 217 5.83 2.07 5.87
N LEU A 218 6.47 2.51 4.79
CA LEU A 218 6.08 2.21 3.42
C LEU A 218 6.96 1.10 2.84
N VAL A 219 6.35 0.03 2.33
CA VAL A 219 7.05 -1.11 1.71
C VAL A 219 6.56 -1.31 0.30
N GLY A 220 7.39 -0.98 -0.69
CA GLY A 220 7.05 -1.05 -2.10
C GLY A 220 7.84 -2.11 -2.84
N TYR A 221 7.17 -2.92 -3.66
CA TYR A 221 7.83 -3.86 -4.56
C TYR A 221 7.74 -3.37 -6.02
N SER A 222 8.88 -3.27 -6.71
CA SER A 222 8.93 -2.86 -8.14
C SER A 222 8.17 -1.55 -8.39
N PHE A 223 7.13 -1.53 -9.23
CA PHE A 223 6.27 -0.34 -9.41
C PHE A 223 5.67 0.18 -8.11
N GLY A 224 5.45 -0.66 -7.09
CA GLY A 224 5.03 -0.20 -5.77
C GLY A 224 6.04 0.76 -5.13
N ALA A 225 7.35 0.59 -5.39
CA ALA A 225 8.36 1.56 -4.95
C ALA A 225 8.23 2.89 -5.70
N ARG A 226 7.90 2.86 -7.00
CA ARG A 226 7.62 4.07 -7.78
C ARG A 226 6.37 4.80 -7.29
N VAL A 227 5.32 4.05 -6.93
CA VAL A 227 4.11 4.61 -6.30
C VAL A 227 4.48 5.34 -5.00
N ILE A 228 5.28 4.73 -4.13
CA ILE A 228 5.76 5.35 -2.88
C ILE A 228 6.55 6.63 -3.17
N THR A 229 7.57 6.57 -4.01
CA THR A 229 8.44 7.72 -4.23
C THR A 229 7.69 8.88 -4.90
N GLY A 230 6.79 8.57 -5.84
CA GLY A 230 5.89 9.57 -6.42
C GLY A 230 4.94 10.19 -5.39
N ALA A 231 4.39 9.38 -4.48
CA ALA A 231 3.50 9.87 -3.44
C ALA A 231 4.24 10.78 -2.44
N LEU A 232 5.43 10.38 -2.00
CA LEU A 232 6.26 11.18 -1.09
C LEU A 232 6.74 12.48 -1.76
N HIS A 233 7.08 12.44 -3.05
CA HIS A 233 7.40 13.63 -3.84
C HIS A 233 6.24 14.64 -3.83
N LEU A 234 5.00 14.15 -4.04
CA LEU A 234 3.80 14.98 -3.98
C LEU A 234 3.54 15.54 -2.58
N VAL A 235 3.57 14.69 -1.54
CA VAL A 235 3.40 15.11 -0.13
C VAL A 235 4.45 16.15 0.28
N GLY A 236 5.67 16.05 -0.26
CA GLY A 236 6.74 17.03 -0.08
C GLY A 236 6.55 18.35 -0.81
N GLY A 237 5.45 18.55 -1.55
CA GLY A 237 5.16 19.76 -2.31
C GLY A 237 5.61 19.71 -3.78
N GLY A 238 6.10 18.56 -4.24
CA GLY A 238 6.46 18.34 -5.63
C GLY A 238 5.25 18.25 -6.57
N ARG A 239 5.54 18.21 -7.87
CA ARG A 239 4.54 18.06 -8.94
C ARG A 239 4.74 16.75 -9.71
N LEU A 240 3.65 16.03 -9.97
CA LEU A 240 3.63 14.82 -10.79
C LEU A 240 2.47 14.88 -11.77
N MET A 241 2.71 14.63 -13.06
CA MET A 241 1.69 14.74 -14.13
C MET A 241 0.96 16.10 -14.12
N GLY A 242 1.68 17.19 -13.81
CA GLY A 242 1.10 18.54 -13.71
C GLY A 242 0.27 18.79 -12.45
N ARG A 243 0.18 17.83 -11.53
CA ARG A 243 -0.66 17.89 -10.32
C ARG A 243 0.18 18.04 -9.06
N THR A 244 -0.37 18.74 -8.08
CA THR A 244 0.11 18.84 -6.70
C THR A 244 -0.99 18.31 -5.77
N VAL A 245 -0.64 17.95 -4.54
CA VAL A 245 -1.63 17.56 -3.50
C VAL A 245 -1.99 18.72 -2.58
N ARG A 246 -1.07 19.65 -2.35
CA ARG A 246 -1.37 20.94 -1.72
C ARG A 246 -1.73 21.98 -2.78
N PRO A 247 -2.73 22.84 -2.54
CA PRO A 247 -2.96 23.99 -3.39
C PRO A 247 -1.67 24.81 -3.46
N GLU A 248 -1.28 25.21 -4.67
CA GLU A 248 -0.26 26.26 -4.83
C GLU A 248 -0.82 27.48 -4.11
N LEU A 249 -0.10 27.97 -3.08
CA LEU A 249 -0.44 29.22 -2.42
C LEU A 249 -0.44 30.29 -3.51
N SER A 250 -1.62 30.66 -4.00
CA SER A 250 -1.73 31.68 -5.03
C SER A 250 -1.12 32.97 -4.46
N PRO A 251 -0.13 33.59 -5.11
CA PRO A 251 0.50 34.82 -4.61
C PRO A 251 -0.48 36.00 -4.49
N ALA A 252 -1.73 35.85 -4.95
CA ALA A 252 -2.78 36.86 -4.90
C ALA A 252 -3.39 37.10 -3.49
N SER A 253 -3.11 36.28 -2.47
CA SER A 253 -3.63 36.51 -1.11
C SER A 253 -2.70 37.32 -0.20
N ALA A 254 -1.49 37.66 -0.66
CA ALA A 254 -0.51 38.43 0.12
C ALA A 254 -0.61 39.96 -0.09
N SER A 255 -1.47 40.46 -0.98
CA SER A 255 -1.52 41.89 -1.35
C SER A 255 -2.71 42.68 -0.79
N SER A 256 -3.56 42.12 0.08
CA SER A 256 -4.75 42.83 0.59
C SER A 256 -4.63 43.40 2.02
N SER A 257 -3.44 43.40 2.64
CA SER A 257 -3.23 44.02 3.97
C SER A 257 -2.46 45.35 3.97
N ALA A 258 -2.07 45.88 2.80
CA ALA A 258 -1.58 47.25 2.69
C ALA A 258 -2.76 48.23 2.51
N GLY A 259 -3.65 48.25 3.51
CA GLY A 259 -4.76 49.21 3.58
C GLY A 259 -4.30 50.51 4.25
N ASN A 260 -4.34 51.60 3.48
CA ASN A 260 -4.61 52.98 3.88
C ASN A 260 -4.05 53.46 5.23
N TRP A 261 -2.83 53.99 5.21
CA TRP A 261 -2.43 55.12 6.05
C TRP A 261 -2.00 56.27 5.13
N ALA A 262 -2.98 56.92 4.53
CA ALA A 262 -2.85 58.28 4.03
C ALA A 262 -3.89 59.14 4.74
N ASP A 263 -3.45 60.33 5.11
CA ASP A 263 -4.25 61.51 5.48
C ASP A 263 -4.89 61.51 6.88
N SER A 264 -4.11 61.98 7.85
CA SER A 264 -4.59 62.91 8.88
C SER A 264 -3.44 63.69 9.50
N GLN A 265 -3.43 64.99 9.16
CA GLN A 265 -2.75 66.15 9.78
C GLN A 265 -1.31 66.47 9.38
#